data_AF-H5XAU1-F1
#
_entry.id   AF-H5XAU1-F1
#
_cell.length_a   1.000
_cell.length_b   1.000
_cell.length_c   1.000
_cell.angle_alpha   90.00
_cell.angle_beta   90.00
_cell.angle_gamma   90.00
#
_symmetry.space_group_name_H-M   'P 1'
#
loop_
_entity.id
_entity.type
_entity.pdbx_description
1 polymer ?
#
loop_
_entity_poly.entity_id
_entity_poly.type
_entity_poly.pdbx_seq_one_letter_code
_entity_poly.pdbx_strand_id
1 'polypeptide(L)'
;MASDHDNRLLPLRREFGQAWHGFDRNQVAQYLDHLETQLRRLMAERDSAAARTTAVSRELESAKAEIAELRERVEELKKPPERIEDLDERMRRTVELANTQAGEIVARAEAAAEQNWARSSEVSNKLHERYMKLLETLDGHAEALQREHEDALASTRAEVERMTTEAVQRREQLDAEAEQKRRAIETEFESRMATERQALEQEITEQRESSRRDAERRVAEATAEAKRLVEEATEKASKLVREATEEAERRTAEANATVTRLTKIREEARARLREADEVLQQGESALHPVQEEDTELAKAQPGS
;
A
#
# COMPACT_ATOMS: atom_id res chain seq x y z
N MET A 1 113.72 6.66 -74.22
CA MET A 1 113.55 7.09 -75.63
C MET A 1 114.10 8.53 -75.74
N ALA A 2 115.35 8.81 -75.34
CA ALA A 2 116.57 8.62 -76.14
C ALA A 2 116.37 9.03 -77.61
N SER A 3 116.24 10.34 -77.85
CA SER A 3 116.60 10.93 -79.12
C SER A 3 117.86 11.77 -78.89
N ASP A 4 118.99 11.04 -78.86
CA ASP A 4 120.30 11.56 -79.25
C ASP A 4 120.15 12.22 -80.63
N HIS A 5 119.73 13.48 -80.66
CA HIS A 5 120.02 14.32 -81.80
C HIS A 5 121.42 14.82 -81.58
N ASP A 6 122.32 13.98 -82.08
CA ASP A 6 123.72 14.18 -82.39
C ASP A 6 123.87 15.53 -83.11
N ASN A 7 123.82 16.62 -82.33
CA ASN A 7 123.95 18.00 -82.82
C ASN A 7 125.44 18.31 -82.97
N ARG A 8 126.20 17.34 -83.50
CA ARG A 8 127.49 17.56 -84.13
C ARG A 8 127.22 18.44 -85.33
N LEU A 9 127.35 19.74 -85.11
CA LEU A 9 127.43 20.70 -86.19
C LEU A 9 128.50 20.20 -87.16
N LEU A 10 128.03 19.80 -88.33
CA LEU A 10 128.92 19.51 -89.45
C LEU A 10 129.72 20.80 -89.71
N PRO A 11 131.05 20.72 -89.88
CA PRO A 11 131.85 21.90 -90.12
C PRO A 11 131.28 22.66 -91.32
N LEU A 12 131.04 23.97 -91.14
CA LEU A 12 130.51 24.81 -92.20
C LEU A 12 131.38 24.64 -93.46
N ARG A 13 130.74 24.40 -94.62
CA ARG A 13 131.43 24.18 -95.90
C ARG A 13 132.44 25.31 -96.15
N ARG A 14 133.74 24.99 -96.23
CA ARG A 14 134.85 25.96 -96.32
C ARG A 14 135.27 26.33 -97.75
N GLU A 15 134.54 25.85 -98.75
CA GLU A 15 134.83 26.07 -100.17
C GLU A 15 133.90 27.14 -100.73
N PHE A 16 134.48 28.29 -101.07
CA PHE A 16 133.80 29.42 -101.73
C PHE A 16 134.45 29.64 -103.11
N GLY A 17 133.66 29.95 -104.15
CA GLY A 17 134.18 30.28 -105.48
C GLY A 17 134.95 31.60 -105.51
N GLN A 18 136.05 31.69 -106.27
CA GLN A 18 136.85 32.92 -106.41
C GLN A 18 136.23 33.89 -107.43
N ALA A 19 136.12 35.17 -107.08
CA ALA A 19 135.65 36.26 -107.96
C ALA A 19 136.65 37.43 -107.95
N TRP A 20 136.85 38.09 -109.10
CA TRP A 20 137.77 39.24 -109.24
C TRP A 20 137.23 40.42 -108.40
N HIS A 21 138.06 40.99 -107.50
CA HIS A 21 137.68 41.90 -106.39
C HIS A 21 136.80 41.27 -105.27
N GLY A 22 137.00 40.00 -104.94
CA GLY A 22 136.35 39.34 -103.78
C GLY A 22 136.98 39.66 -102.41
N PHE A 23 136.30 39.24 -101.33
CA PHE A 23 136.81 39.32 -99.96
C PHE A 23 138.06 38.45 -99.76
N ASP A 24 138.96 38.88 -98.88
CA ASP A 24 140.16 38.13 -98.52
C ASP A 24 139.78 36.78 -97.87
N ARG A 25 140.22 35.68 -98.48
CA ARG A 25 139.94 34.31 -98.05
C ARG A 25 140.40 34.04 -96.61
N ASN A 26 141.51 34.64 -96.16
CA ASN A 26 141.99 34.46 -94.79
C ASN A 26 141.08 35.17 -93.79
N GLN A 27 140.59 36.38 -94.14
CA GLN A 27 139.64 37.12 -93.30
C GLN A 27 138.30 36.38 -93.20
N VAL A 28 137.79 35.82 -94.31
CA VAL A 28 136.55 35.02 -94.31
C VAL A 28 136.71 33.75 -93.47
N ALA A 29 137.84 33.04 -93.56
CA ALA A 29 138.10 31.86 -92.74
C ALA A 29 138.17 32.18 -91.23
N GLN A 30 138.84 33.27 -90.85
CA GLN A 30 138.88 33.74 -89.47
C GLN A 30 137.49 34.11 -88.95
N TYR A 31 136.68 34.79 -89.77
CA TYR A 31 135.30 35.14 -89.42
C TYR A 31 134.41 33.92 -89.26
N LEU A 32 134.53 32.91 -90.13
CA LEU A 32 133.79 31.65 -90.01
C LEU A 32 134.21 30.84 -88.78
N ASP A 33 135.50 30.81 -88.43
CA ASP A 33 135.98 30.15 -87.21
C ASP A 33 135.48 30.88 -85.95
N HIS A 34 135.43 32.21 -86.00
CA HIS A 34 134.80 33.03 -84.95
C HIS A 34 133.30 32.72 -84.82
N LEU A 35 132.56 32.66 -85.93
CA LEU A 35 131.13 32.31 -85.94
C LEU A 35 130.89 30.87 -85.45
N GLU A 36 131.72 29.91 -85.85
CA GLU A 36 131.63 28.52 -85.41
C GLU A 36 131.86 28.43 -83.89
N THR A 37 132.83 29.19 -83.37
CA THR A 37 133.09 29.30 -81.93
C THR A 37 131.92 29.96 -81.19
N GLN A 38 131.34 31.03 -81.74
CA GLN A 38 130.14 31.66 -81.18
C GLN A 38 128.94 30.72 -81.18
N LEU A 39 128.71 29.94 -82.26
CA LEU A 39 127.61 28.99 -82.36
C LEU A 39 127.77 27.85 -81.34
N ARG A 40 128.99 27.32 -81.16
CA ARG A 40 129.28 26.33 -80.10
C ARG A 40 129.01 26.89 -78.70
N ARG A 41 129.40 28.14 -78.44
CA ARG A 41 129.09 28.82 -77.18
C ARG A 41 127.58 28.97 -76.98
N LEU A 42 126.84 29.41 -77.99
CA LEU A 42 125.37 29.55 -77.91
C LEU A 42 124.67 28.21 -77.69
N MET A 43 125.15 27.12 -78.32
CA MET A 43 124.62 25.79 -78.06
C MET A 43 124.92 25.32 -76.64
N ALA A 44 126.14 25.52 -76.14
CA ALA A 44 126.47 25.20 -74.75
C ALA A 44 125.64 26.03 -73.76
N GLU A 45 125.40 27.31 -74.04
CA GLU A 45 124.52 28.17 -73.26
C GLU A 45 123.07 27.67 -73.31
N ARG A 46 122.56 27.28 -74.49
CA ARG A 46 121.24 26.66 -74.68
C ARG A 46 121.10 25.35 -73.93
N ASP A 47 122.10 24.48 -73.97
CA ASP A 47 122.08 23.20 -73.28
C ASP A 47 122.13 23.39 -71.76
N SER A 48 122.93 24.36 -71.28
CA SER A 48 122.90 24.74 -69.86
C SER A 48 121.55 25.31 -69.44
N ALA A 49 120.88 26.07 -70.32
CA ALA A 49 119.57 26.64 -70.05
C ALA A 49 118.49 25.54 -70.05
N ALA A 50 118.54 24.61 -71.00
CA ALA A 50 117.66 23.45 -71.05
C ALA A 50 117.83 22.57 -69.80
N ALA A 51 119.08 22.29 -69.38
CA ALA A 51 119.36 21.55 -68.15
C ALA A 51 118.81 22.28 -66.92
N ARG A 52 119.00 23.60 -66.81
CA ARG A 52 118.43 24.42 -65.73
C ARG A 52 116.90 24.38 -65.71
N THR A 53 116.25 24.51 -66.87
CA THR A 53 114.78 24.40 -66.98
C THR A 53 114.32 23.03 -66.50
N THR A 54 114.97 21.94 -66.94
CA THR A 54 114.59 20.59 -66.49
C THR A 54 114.80 20.37 -64.98
N ALA A 55 115.85 20.95 -64.39
CA ALA A 55 116.09 20.88 -62.94
C ALA A 55 115.01 21.63 -62.16
N VAL A 56 114.72 22.87 -62.54
CA VAL A 56 113.67 23.68 -61.90
C VAL A 56 112.29 23.05 -62.08
N SER A 57 112.00 22.44 -63.23
CA SER A 57 110.74 21.69 -63.42
C SER A 57 110.64 20.50 -62.47
N ARG A 58 111.73 19.78 -62.20
CA ARG A 58 111.73 18.68 -61.23
C ARG A 58 111.52 19.18 -59.80
N GLU A 59 112.19 20.26 -59.41
CA GLU A 59 111.99 20.89 -58.10
C GLU A 59 110.55 21.39 -57.94
N LEU A 60 109.96 21.97 -58.99
CA LEU A 60 108.57 22.42 -58.98
C LEU A 60 107.60 21.25 -58.79
N GLU A 61 107.83 20.12 -59.46
CA GLU A 61 106.98 18.93 -59.27
C GLU A 61 107.16 18.31 -57.88
N SER A 62 108.38 18.31 -57.31
CA SER A 62 108.62 17.90 -55.92
C SER A 62 107.88 18.79 -54.92
N ALA A 63 108.00 20.11 -55.07
CA ALA A 63 107.32 21.06 -54.21
C ALA A 63 105.79 20.97 -54.35
N LYS A 64 105.27 20.71 -55.55
CA LYS A 64 103.84 20.45 -55.75
C LYS A 64 103.39 19.16 -55.06
N ALA A 65 104.19 18.11 -55.10
CA ALA A 65 103.89 16.86 -54.40
C ALA A 65 103.86 17.06 -52.89
N GLU A 66 104.84 17.78 -52.32
CA GLU A 66 104.88 18.14 -50.89
C GLU A 66 103.68 19.02 -50.50
N ILE A 67 103.31 20.00 -51.31
CA ILE A 67 102.12 20.83 -51.07
C ILE A 67 100.85 19.97 -51.10
N ALA A 68 100.75 19.00 -52.00
CA ALA A 68 99.60 18.09 -52.04
C ALA A 68 99.52 17.22 -50.78
N GLU A 69 100.64 16.65 -50.34
CA GLU A 69 100.74 15.85 -49.11
C GLU A 69 100.41 16.68 -47.86
N LEU A 70 100.96 17.89 -47.74
CA LEU A 70 100.64 18.80 -46.64
C LEU A 70 99.17 19.23 -46.64
N ARG A 71 98.58 19.44 -47.82
CA ARG A 71 97.14 19.74 -47.94
C ARG A 71 96.29 18.56 -47.49
N GLU A 72 96.62 17.35 -47.88
CA GLU A 72 95.93 16.13 -47.42
C GLU A 72 96.01 16.00 -45.89
N ARG A 73 97.19 16.21 -45.31
CA ARG A 73 97.36 16.17 -43.85
C ARG A 73 96.57 17.25 -43.12
N VAL A 74 96.46 18.45 -43.69
CA VAL A 74 95.62 19.52 -43.15
C VAL A 74 94.14 19.17 -43.25
N GLU A 75 93.68 18.60 -44.36
CA GLU A 75 92.29 18.13 -44.49
C GLU A 75 91.98 16.98 -43.52
N GLU A 76 92.95 16.12 -43.22
CA GLU A 76 92.84 15.11 -42.18
C GLU A 76 92.71 15.72 -40.78
N LEU A 77 93.55 16.72 -40.44
CA LEU A 77 93.48 17.44 -39.15
C LEU A 77 92.23 18.31 -39.00
N LYS A 78 91.62 18.76 -40.11
CA LYS A 78 90.36 19.52 -40.10
C LYS A 78 89.14 18.65 -39.81
N LYS A 79 89.23 17.33 -39.99
CA LYS A 79 88.12 16.44 -39.62
C LYS A 79 87.95 16.53 -38.10
N PRO A 80 86.71 16.74 -37.60
CA PRO A 80 86.46 16.72 -36.17
C PRO A 80 86.95 15.40 -35.58
N PRO A 81 87.61 15.41 -34.40
CA PRO A 81 87.99 14.18 -33.73
C PRO A 81 86.72 13.37 -33.42
N GLU A 82 86.63 12.16 -33.97
CA GLU A 82 85.47 11.27 -33.78
C GLU A 82 85.60 10.47 -32.48
N ARG A 83 86.81 10.35 -31.94
CA ARG A 83 87.11 9.59 -30.72
C ARG A 83 87.92 10.41 -29.72
N ILE A 84 87.79 10.05 -28.45
CA ILE A 84 88.47 10.72 -27.32
C ILE A 84 90.00 10.53 -27.42
N GLU A 85 90.46 9.45 -28.06
CA GLU A 85 91.88 9.18 -28.31
C GLU A 85 92.51 10.13 -29.34
N ASP A 86 91.71 10.73 -30.22
CA ASP A 86 92.15 11.69 -31.24
C ASP A 86 92.28 13.12 -30.68
N LEU A 87 91.91 13.31 -29.41
CA LEU A 87 92.02 14.58 -28.71
C LEU A 87 93.40 14.73 -28.06
N ASP A 88 93.93 15.96 -28.09
CA ASP A 88 95.10 16.32 -27.30
C ASP A 88 94.91 15.95 -25.82
N GLU A 89 96.00 15.55 -25.15
CA GLU A 89 96.02 15.06 -23.76
C GLU A 89 95.22 15.95 -22.78
N ARG A 90 95.29 17.28 -22.94
CA ARG A 90 94.54 18.23 -22.11
C ARG A 90 93.03 18.17 -22.37
N MET A 91 92.62 18.00 -23.62
CA MET A 91 91.23 17.93 -24.01
C MET A 91 90.63 16.59 -23.56
N ARG A 92 91.37 15.48 -23.70
CA ARG A 92 90.98 14.16 -23.16
C ARG A 92 90.73 14.20 -21.65
N ARG A 93 91.64 14.80 -20.86
CA ARG A 93 91.41 15.00 -19.41
C ARG A 93 90.18 15.86 -19.10
N THR A 94 89.89 16.85 -19.95
CA THR A 94 88.71 17.71 -19.78
C THR A 94 87.42 16.91 -20.06
N VAL A 95 87.42 16.04 -21.07
CA VAL A 95 86.31 15.13 -21.36
C VAL A 95 86.13 14.10 -20.26
N GLU A 96 87.21 13.53 -19.73
CA GLU A 96 87.17 12.60 -18.59
C GLU A 96 86.61 13.28 -17.33
N LEU A 97 87.05 14.50 -17.04
CA LEU A 97 86.53 15.30 -15.92
C LEU A 97 85.04 15.65 -16.13
N ALA A 98 84.64 16.05 -17.34
CA ALA A 98 83.25 16.34 -17.66
C ALA A 98 82.37 15.09 -17.56
N ASN A 99 82.85 13.93 -18.00
CA ASN A 99 82.14 12.65 -17.86
C ASN A 99 82.01 12.24 -16.38
N THR A 100 83.07 12.44 -15.59
CA THR A 100 83.03 12.19 -14.14
C THR A 100 82.00 13.12 -13.48
N GLN A 101 82.02 14.41 -13.80
CA GLN A 101 81.07 15.38 -13.28
C GLN A 101 79.62 15.09 -13.74
N ALA A 102 79.42 14.66 -14.99
CA ALA A 102 78.12 14.22 -15.48
C ALA A 102 77.62 13.00 -14.70
N GLY A 103 78.49 12.02 -14.45
CA GLY A 103 78.19 10.87 -13.59
C GLY A 103 77.78 11.29 -12.17
N GLU A 104 78.51 12.23 -11.56
CA GLU A 104 78.16 12.78 -10.24
C GLU A 104 76.82 13.55 -10.23
N ILE A 105 76.48 14.24 -11.32
CA ILE A 105 75.20 14.94 -11.45
C ILE A 105 74.06 13.92 -11.56
N VAL A 106 74.21 12.89 -12.41
CA VAL A 106 73.22 11.82 -12.57
C VAL A 106 73.04 11.08 -11.26
N ALA A 107 74.11 10.66 -10.59
CA ALA A 107 74.03 9.96 -9.30
C ALA A 107 73.35 10.81 -8.22
N ARG A 108 73.63 12.13 -8.17
CA ARG A 108 72.93 13.05 -7.26
C ARG A 108 71.45 13.21 -7.62
N ALA A 109 71.12 13.27 -8.90
CA ALA A 109 69.74 13.37 -9.36
C ALA A 109 68.94 12.09 -9.06
N GLU A 110 69.54 10.92 -9.27
CA GLU A 110 68.97 9.61 -8.91
C GLU A 110 68.73 9.51 -7.40
N ALA A 111 69.72 9.82 -6.57
CA ALA A 111 69.57 9.82 -5.12
C ALA A 111 68.49 10.81 -4.63
N ALA A 112 68.42 12.00 -5.24
CA ALA A 112 67.36 12.96 -4.92
C ALA A 112 65.96 12.47 -5.36
N ALA A 113 65.87 11.80 -6.51
CA ALA A 113 64.64 11.19 -6.98
C ALA A 113 64.19 10.08 -6.03
N GLU A 114 65.07 9.14 -5.68
CA GLU A 114 64.79 8.06 -4.73
C GLU A 114 64.31 8.59 -3.38
N GLN A 115 64.96 9.64 -2.86
CA GLN A 115 64.53 10.28 -1.62
C GLN A 115 63.12 10.86 -1.73
N ASN A 116 62.80 11.52 -2.85
CA ASN A 116 61.46 12.06 -3.09
C ASN A 116 60.41 10.96 -3.25
N TRP A 117 60.74 9.88 -3.96
CA TRP A 117 59.86 8.71 -4.08
C TRP A 117 59.62 8.05 -2.72
N ALA A 118 60.65 7.86 -1.91
CA ALA A 118 60.54 7.30 -0.57
C ALA A 118 59.65 8.17 0.32
N ARG A 119 59.87 9.50 0.35
CA ARG A 119 59.04 10.44 1.10
C ARG A 119 57.59 10.45 0.64
N SER A 120 57.34 10.47 -0.67
CA SER A 120 55.99 10.45 -1.22
C SER A 120 55.28 9.13 -0.88
N SER A 121 55.99 8.00 -1.02
CA SER A 121 55.45 6.69 -0.69
C SER A 121 55.11 6.57 0.80
N GLU A 122 55.95 7.10 1.69
CA GLU A 122 55.67 7.14 3.13
C GLU A 122 54.40 7.93 3.44
N VAL A 123 54.21 9.11 2.83
CA VAL A 123 53.00 9.91 2.99
C VAL A 123 51.76 9.19 2.46
N SER A 124 51.86 8.58 1.27
CA SER A 124 50.77 7.78 0.69
C SER A 124 50.40 6.59 1.58
N ASN A 125 51.39 5.89 2.14
CA ASN A 125 51.16 4.76 3.04
C ASN A 125 50.50 5.21 4.35
N LYS A 126 50.97 6.30 4.97
CA LYS A 126 50.33 6.87 6.17
C LYS A 126 48.88 7.30 5.90
N LEU A 127 48.62 7.89 4.73
CA LEU A 127 47.28 8.27 4.33
C LEU A 127 46.40 7.04 4.12
N HIS A 128 46.92 6.00 3.47
CA HIS A 128 46.23 4.73 3.27
C HIS A 128 45.90 4.07 4.61
N GLU A 129 46.87 3.96 5.53
CA GLU A 129 46.65 3.43 6.88
C GLU A 129 45.57 4.19 7.65
N ARG A 130 45.54 5.53 7.53
CA ARG A 130 44.50 6.35 8.15
C ARG A 130 43.13 6.10 7.52
N TYR A 131 43.05 5.97 6.20
CA TYR A 131 41.79 5.64 5.53
C TYR A 131 41.31 4.24 5.89
N MET A 132 42.20 3.25 5.96
CA MET A 132 41.85 1.89 6.38
C MET A 132 41.29 1.88 7.80
N LYS A 133 41.93 2.59 8.74
CA LYS A 133 41.41 2.75 10.11
C LYS A 133 40.05 3.45 10.12
N LEU A 134 39.86 4.48 9.30
CA LEU A 134 38.58 5.19 9.21
C LEU A 134 37.48 4.26 8.67
N LEU A 135 37.76 3.49 7.62
CA LEU A 135 36.82 2.50 7.08
C LEU A 135 36.46 1.46 8.13
N GLU A 136 37.44 0.91 8.85
CA GLU A 136 37.20 -0.04 9.93
C GLU A 136 36.31 0.56 11.04
N THR A 137 36.53 1.83 11.42
CA THR A 137 35.65 2.50 12.38
C THR A 137 34.24 2.71 11.85
N LEU A 138 34.08 3.06 10.56
CA LEU A 138 32.76 3.24 9.94
C LEU A 138 32.02 1.91 9.83
N ASP A 139 32.70 0.84 9.45
CA ASP A 139 32.15 -0.51 9.42
C ASP A 139 31.73 -0.95 10.83
N GLY A 140 32.57 -0.70 11.84
CA GLY A 140 32.23 -0.96 13.24
C GLY A 140 31.00 -0.17 13.72
N HIS A 141 30.88 1.10 13.35
CA HIS A 141 29.70 1.93 13.65
C HIS A 141 28.43 1.44 12.93
N ALA A 142 28.55 1.02 11.67
CA ALA A 142 27.44 0.47 10.91
C ALA A 142 26.92 -0.83 11.53
N GLU A 143 27.81 -1.74 11.92
CA GLU A 143 27.45 -2.96 12.62
C GLU A 143 26.82 -2.70 13.98
N ALA A 144 27.36 -1.75 14.76
CA ALA A 144 26.81 -1.39 16.07
C ALA A 144 25.38 -0.82 15.92
N LEU A 145 25.18 0.11 14.98
CA LEU A 145 23.86 0.68 14.71
C LEU A 145 22.86 -0.38 14.23
N GLN A 146 23.31 -1.32 13.39
CA GLN A 146 22.46 -2.42 12.93
C GLN A 146 22.04 -3.31 14.11
N ARG A 147 22.97 -3.67 15.00
CA ARG A 147 22.66 -4.45 16.22
C ARG A 147 21.68 -3.71 17.12
N GLU A 148 21.92 -2.44 17.41
CA GLU A 148 21.01 -1.61 18.22
C GLU A 148 19.60 -1.54 17.59
N HIS A 149 19.51 -1.42 16.27
CA HIS A 149 18.23 -1.41 15.56
C HIS A 149 17.53 -2.77 15.64
N GLU A 150 18.25 -3.87 15.41
CA GLU A 150 17.72 -5.23 15.53
C GLU A 150 17.23 -5.52 16.96
N ASP A 151 17.98 -5.11 17.98
CA ASP A 151 17.63 -5.25 19.39
C ASP A 151 16.40 -4.40 19.75
N ALA A 152 16.33 -3.15 19.27
CA ALA A 152 15.17 -2.29 19.47
C ALA A 152 13.91 -2.85 18.79
N LEU A 153 14.04 -3.38 17.57
CA LEU A 153 12.94 -4.05 16.87
C LEU A 153 12.51 -5.35 17.57
N ALA A 154 13.46 -6.14 18.08
CA ALA A 154 13.15 -7.35 18.85
C ALA A 154 12.41 -7.02 20.14
N SER A 155 12.88 -6.01 20.88
CA SER A 155 12.25 -5.54 22.12
C SER A 155 10.83 -5.01 21.88
N THR A 156 10.65 -4.15 20.88
CA THR A 156 9.31 -3.62 20.53
C THR A 156 8.37 -4.70 20.03
N ARG A 157 8.84 -5.67 19.24
CA ARG A 157 8.05 -6.85 18.84
C ARG A 157 7.60 -7.65 20.06
N ALA A 158 8.51 -7.96 20.98
CA ALA A 158 8.19 -8.69 22.20
C ALA A 158 7.18 -7.93 23.09
N GLU A 159 7.30 -6.59 23.18
CA GLU A 159 6.34 -5.77 23.91
C GLU A 159 4.96 -5.76 23.24
N VAL A 160 4.88 -5.62 21.92
CA VAL A 160 3.63 -5.69 21.17
C VAL A 160 2.97 -7.07 21.30
N GLU A 161 3.74 -8.16 21.20
CA GLU A 161 3.24 -9.53 21.43
C GLU A 161 2.69 -9.71 22.84
N ARG A 162 3.38 -9.17 23.86
CA ARG A 162 2.90 -9.17 25.23
C ARG A 162 1.60 -8.37 25.38
N MET A 163 1.57 -7.13 24.88
CA MET A 163 0.36 -6.29 24.98
C MET A 163 -0.83 -6.89 24.24
N THR A 164 -0.62 -7.48 23.06
CA THR A 164 -1.68 -8.13 22.29
C THR A 164 -2.19 -9.38 22.99
N THR A 165 -1.30 -10.21 23.54
CA THR A 165 -1.68 -11.37 24.35
C THR A 165 -2.48 -10.95 25.59
N GLU A 166 -2.00 -9.95 26.34
CA GLU A 166 -2.72 -9.39 27.49
C GLU A 166 -4.07 -8.80 27.11
N ALA A 167 -4.17 -8.10 25.98
CA ALA A 167 -5.43 -7.53 25.50
C ALA A 167 -6.45 -8.61 25.12
N VAL A 168 -6.01 -9.69 24.47
CA VAL A 168 -6.86 -10.85 24.17
C VAL A 168 -7.35 -11.51 25.46
N GLN A 169 -6.45 -11.75 26.42
CA GLN A 169 -6.82 -12.32 27.72
C GLN A 169 -7.81 -11.44 28.49
N ARG A 170 -7.59 -10.12 28.53
CA ARG A 170 -8.53 -9.17 29.16
C ARG A 170 -9.90 -9.17 28.47
N ARG A 171 -9.94 -9.23 27.13
CA ARG A 171 -11.20 -9.34 26.39
C ARG A 171 -11.94 -10.61 26.75
N GLU A 172 -11.26 -11.76 26.75
CA GLU A 172 -11.86 -13.05 27.11
C GLU A 172 -12.39 -13.07 28.55
N GLN A 173 -11.66 -12.47 29.49
CA GLN A 173 -12.12 -12.31 30.88
C GLN A 173 -13.39 -11.47 30.96
N LEU A 174 -13.42 -10.30 30.31
CA LEU A 174 -14.60 -9.43 30.29
C LEU A 174 -15.79 -10.10 29.61
N ASP A 175 -15.57 -10.84 28.53
CA ASP A 175 -16.61 -11.59 27.82
C ASP A 175 -17.18 -12.70 28.72
N ALA A 176 -16.32 -13.43 29.44
CA ALA A 176 -16.74 -14.45 30.40
C ALA A 176 -17.52 -13.85 31.59
N GLU A 177 -17.06 -12.73 32.16
CA GLU A 177 -17.77 -12.02 33.22
C GLU A 177 -19.12 -11.49 32.76
N ALA A 178 -19.18 -10.92 31.55
CA ALA A 178 -20.43 -10.43 30.96
C ALA A 178 -21.42 -11.56 30.72
N GLU A 179 -20.95 -12.71 30.25
CA GLU A 179 -21.77 -13.91 30.05
C GLU A 179 -22.30 -14.46 31.38
N GLN A 180 -21.46 -14.52 32.42
CA GLN A 180 -21.89 -14.92 33.76
C GLN A 180 -22.96 -13.98 34.31
N LYS A 181 -22.78 -12.66 34.15
CA LYS A 181 -23.78 -11.65 34.55
C LYS A 181 -25.08 -11.80 33.77
N ARG A 182 -25.03 -12.02 32.45
CA ARG A 182 -26.22 -12.27 31.62
C ARG A 182 -27.00 -13.48 32.14
N ARG A 183 -26.33 -14.61 32.35
CA ARG A 183 -26.96 -15.84 32.87
C ARG A 183 -27.55 -15.68 34.27
N ALA A 184 -26.84 -14.96 35.15
CA ALA A 184 -27.34 -14.68 36.49
C ALA A 184 -28.63 -13.84 36.44
N ILE A 185 -28.64 -12.77 35.63
CA ILE A 185 -29.82 -11.93 35.43
C ILE A 185 -30.97 -12.74 34.82
N GLU A 186 -30.69 -13.57 33.81
CA GLU A 186 -31.70 -14.42 33.18
C GLU A 186 -32.32 -15.40 34.17
N THR A 187 -31.49 -16.08 34.98
CA THR A 187 -31.97 -17.02 36.01
C THR A 187 -32.78 -16.31 37.10
N GLU A 188 -32.33 -15.14 37.57
CA GLU A 188 -33.08 -14.33 38.54
C GLU A 188 -34.41 -13.84 37.97
N PHE A 189 -34.41 -13.39 36.71
CA PHE A 189 -35.61 -12.93 36.02
C PHE A 189 -36.60 -14.07 35.84
N GLU A 190 -36.17 -15.24 35.36
CA GLU A 190 -37.01 -16.43 35.24
C GLU A 190 -37.61 -16.83 36.59
N SER A 191 -36.80 -16.83 37.66
CA SER A 191 -37.28 -17.13 39.01
C SER A 191 -38.33 -16.12 39.50
N ARG A 192 -38.11 -14.82 39.27
CA ARG A 192 -39.07 -13.77 39.63
C ARG A 192 -40.36 -13.91 38.83
N MET A 193 -40.25 -14.06 37.51
CA MET A 193 -41.39 -14.24 36.62
C MET A 193 -42.18 -15.52 36.95
N ALA A 194 -41.52 -16.62 37.31
CA ALA A 194 -42.18 -17.83 37.76
C ALA A 194 -42.97 -17.61 39.06
N THR A 195 -42.37 -16.89 40.01
CA THR A 195 -43.01 -16.53 41.28
C THR A 195 -44.23 -15.62 41.06
N GLU A 196 -44.10 -14.58 40.23
CA GLU A 196 -45.20 -13.68 39.88
C GLU A 196 -46.32 -14.41 39.12
N ARG A 197 -45.97 -15.27 38.16
CA ARG A 197 -46.95 -16.11 37.44
C ARG A 197 -47.72 -17.00 38.40
N GLN A 198 -47.02 -17.64 39.34
CA GLN A 198 -47.65 -18.50 40.35
C GLN A 198 -48.56 -17.69 41.28
N ALA A 199 -48.15 -16.49 41.71
CA ALA A 199 -48.96 -15.60 42.54
C ALA A 199 -50.23 -15.13 41.80
N LEU A 200 -50.11 -14.71 40.54
CA LEU A 200 -51.24 -14.33 39.70
C LEU A 200 -52.18 -15.50 39.43
N GLU A 201 -51.64 -16.70 39.22
CA GLU A 201 -52.45 -17.91 39.05
C GLU A 201 -53.24 -18.22 40.32
N GLN A 202 -52.62 -18.11 41.50
CA GLN A 202 -53.29 -18.23 42.79
C GLN A 202 -54.40 -17.17 42.94
N GLU A 203 -54.13 -15.90 42.68
CA GLU A 203 -55.14 -14.83 42.75
C GLU A 203 -56.32 -15.08 41.79
N ILE A 204 -56.05 -15.50 40.55
CA ILE A 204 -57.10 -15.87 39.58
C ILE A 204 -57.92 -17.06 40.10
N THR A 205 -57.27 -18.07 40.69
CA THR A 205 -57.99 -19.23 41.25
C THR A 205 -58.85 -18.82 42.45
N GLU A 206 -58.33 -17.99 43.35
CA GLU A 206 -59.06 -17.49 44.51
C GLU A 206 -60.22 -16.57 44.10
N GLN A 207 -60.02 -15.72 43.09
CA GLN A 207 -61.07 -14.89 42.52
C GLN A 207 -62.16 -15.75 41.83
N ARG A 208 -61.77 -16.80 41.11
CA ARG A 208 -62.72 -17.75 40.50
C ARG A 208 -63.49 -18.54 41.55
N GLU A 209 -62.83 -19.00 42.61
CA GLU A 209 -63.47 -19.70 43.71
C GLU A 209 -64.42 -18.80 44.50
N SER A 210 -64.01 -17.58 44.86
CA SER A 210 -64.87 -16.62 45.54
C SER A 210 -66.06 -16.21 44.68
N SER A 211 -65.84 -15.90 43.40
CA SER A 211 -66.92 -15.61 42.44
C SER A 211 -67.89 -16.80 42.29
N ARG A 212 -67.36 -18.03 42.23
CA ARG A 212 -68.18 -19.25 42.20
C ARG A 212 -68.99 -19.41 43.48
N ARG A 213 -68.40 -19.26 44.66
CA ARG A 213 -69.10 -19.33 45.96
C ARG A 213 -70.19 -18.25 46.06
N ASP A 214 -69.91 -17.03 45.63
CA ASP A 214 -70.89 -15.94 45.62
C ASP A 214 -72.04 -16.21 44.65
N ALA A 215 -71.74 -16.75 43.45
CA ALA A 215 -72.77 -17.18 42.50
C ALA A 215 -73.63 -18.31 43.06
N GLU A 216 -73.00 -19.34 43.64
CA GLU A 216 -73.69 -20.45 44.31
C GLU A 216 -74.57 -19.96 45.46
N ARG A 217 -74.08 -19.02 46.29
CA ARG A 217 -74.86 -18.38 47.36
C ARG A 217 -76.06 -17.61 46.81
N ARG A 218 -75.89 -16.75 45.80
CA ARG A 218 -76.99 -15.99 45.19
C ARG A 218 -78.04 -16.92 44.58
N VAL A 219 -77.61 -18.00 43.92
CA VAL A 219 -78.53 -19.01 43.36
C VAL A 219 -79.29 -19.72 44.49
N ALA A 220 -78.61 -20.10 45.57
CA ALA A 220 -79.25 -20.74 46.72
C ALA A 220 -80.26 -19.80 47.42
N GLU A 221 -79.87 -18.54 47.68
CA GLU A 221 -80.74 -17.51 48.26
C GLU A 221 -81.95 -17.22 47.36
N ALA A 222 -81.74 -17.02 46.05
CA ALA A 222 -82.82 -16.80 45.10
C ALA A 222 -83.75 -18.02 45.00
N THR A 223 -83.21 -19.24 45.06
CA THR A 223 -84.02 -20.48 45.06
C THR A 223 -84.83 -20.61 46.35
N ALA A 224 -84.26 -20.27 47.51
CA ALA A 224 -84.95 -20.30 48.79
C ALA A 224 -86.07 -19.24 48.85
N GLU A 225 -85.80 -18.03 48.38
CA GLU A 225 -86.80 -16.95 48.31
C GLU A 225 -87.90 -17.27 47.30
N ALA A 226 -87.56 -17.83 46.13
CA ALA A 226 -88.53 -18.30 45.16
C ALA A 226 -89.43 -19.40 45.76
N LYS A 227 -88.86 -20.35 46.50
CA LYS A 227 -89.64 -21.37 47.23
C LYS A 227 -90.59 -20.73 48.25
N ARG A 228 -90.10 -19.78 49.05
CA ARG A 228 -90.92 -19.04 50.02
C ARG A 228 -92.07 -18.28 49.36
N LEU A 229 -91.80 -17.55 48.28
CA LEU A 229 -92.83 -16.83 47.52
C LEU A 229 -93.87 -17.78 46.92
N VAL A 230 -93.43 -18.92 46.39
CA VAL A 230 -94.35 -19.95 45.87
C VAL A 230 -95.19 -20.56 47.00
N GLU A 231 -94.61 -20.85 48.16
CA GLU A 231 -95.32 -21.33 49.35
C GLU A 231 -96.34 -20.29 49.83
N GLU A 232 -95.94 -19.04 50.04
CA GLU A 232 -96.85 -17.96 50.44
C GLU A 232 -97.97 -17.71 49.41
N ALA A 233 -97.64 -17.76 48.12
CA ALA A 233 -98.63 -17.61 47.05
C ALA A 233 -99.61 -18.80 47.04
N THR A 234 -99.11 -20.01 47.27
CA THR A 234 -99.93 -21.23 47.38
C THR A 234 -100.83 -21.18 48.61
N GLU A 235 -100.32 -20.72 49.75
CA GLU A 235 -101.10 -20.50 50.98
C GLU A 235 -102.18 -19.45 50.76
N LYS A 236 -101.84 -18.27 50.21
CA LYS A 236 -102.82 -17.22 49.88
C LYS A 236 -103.86 -17.72 48.88
N ALA A 237 -103.45 -18.43 47.84
CA ALA A 237 -104.35 -19.04 46.87
C ALA A 237 -105.28 -20.06 47.55
N SER A 238 -104.75 -20.93 48.41
CA SER A 238 -105.55 -21.91 49.16
C SER A 238 -106.56 -21.23 50.09
N LYS A 239 -106.16 -20.13 50.75
CA LYS A 239 -107.02 -19.33 51.61
C LYS A 239 -108.14 -18.65 50.81
N LEU A 240 -107.80 -18.01 49.69
CA LEU A 240 -108.79 -17.39 48.78
C LEU A 240 -109.76 -18.42 48.23
N VAL A 241 -109.28 -19.59 47.81
CA VAL A 241 -110.14 -20.69 47.36
C VAL A 241 -111.06 -21.15 48.48
N ARG A 242 -110.55 -21.30 49.71
CA ARG A 242 -111.37 -21.67 50.87
C ARG A 242 -112.43 -20.62 51.19
N GLU A 243 -112.05 -19.35 51.29
CA GLU A 243 -112.98 -18.23 51.55
C GLU A 243 -114.03 -18.10 50.44
N ALA A 244 -113.63 -18.25 49.17
CA ALA A 244 -114.56 -18.27 48.04
C ALA A 244 -115.51 -19.47 48.09
N THR A 245 -115.03 -20.64 48.54
CA THR A 245 -115.84 -21.84 48.73
C THR A 245 -116.84 -21.65 49.88
N GLU A 246 -116.39 -21.16 51.03
CA GLU A 246 -117.24 -20.83 52.18
C GLU A 246 -118.28 -19.76 51.83
N GLU A 247 -117.92 -18.75 51.04
CA GLU A 247 -118.88 -17.74 50.56
C GLU A 247 -119.86 -18.30 49.51
N ALA A 248 -119.41 -19.18 48.62
CA ALA A 248 -120.30 -19.89 47.71
C ALA A 248 -121.28 -20.79 48.46
N GLU A 249 -120.82 -21.50 49.49
CA GLU A 249 -121.64 -22.31 50.39
C GLU A 249 -122.65 -21.45 51.16
N ARG A 250 -122.23 -20.30 51.69
CA ARG A 250 -123.14 -19.34 52.33
C ARG A 250 -124.20 -18.81 51.37
N ARG A 251 -123.83 -18.37 50.17
CA ARG A 251 -124.79 -17.90 49.16
C ARG A 251 -125.74 -18.99 48.71
N THR A 252 -125.26 -20.22 48.54
CA THR A 252 -126.13 -21.37 48.19
C THR A 252 -127.06 -21.73 49.36
N ALA A 253 -126.61 -21.65 50.61
CA ALA A 253 -127.46 -21.82 51.79
C ALA A 253 -128.52 -20.72 51.89
N GLU A 254 -128.17 -19.45 51.70
CA GLU A 254 -129.11 -18.32 51.66
C GLU A 254 -130.12 -18.43 50.51
N ALA A 255 -129.66 -18.82 49.32
CA ALA A 255 -130.52 -19.08 48.17
C ALA A 255 -131.49 -20.24 48.48
N ASN A 256 -131.01 -21.34 49.05
CA ASN A 256 -131.85 -22.47 49.45
C ASN A 256 -132.85 -22.10 50.56
N ALA A 257 -132.46 -21.26 51.52
CA ALA A 257 -133.35 -20.74 52.55
C ALA A 257 -134.46 -19.86 51.93
N THR A 258 -134.11 -19.03 50.95
CA THR A 258 -135.06 -18.20 50.20
C THR A 258 -136.02 -19.05 49.37
N VAL A 259 -135.51 -20.08 48.68
CA VAL A 259 -136.33 -21.05 47.95
C VAL A 259 -137.27 -21.77 48.92
N THR A 260 -136.78 -22.22 50.06
CA THR A 260 -137.61 -22.89 51.10
C THR A 260 -138.70 -21.95 51.60
N ARG A 261 -138.40 -20.67 51.84
CA ARG A 261 -139.37 -19.65 52.24
C ARG A 261 -140.43 -19.41 51.17
N LEU A 262 -140.04 -19.29 49.90
CA LEU A 262 -140.97 -19.15 48.77
C LEU A 262 -141.84 -20.39 48.60
N THR A 263 -141.28 -21.59 48.82
CA THR A 263 -142.03 -22.85 48.79
C THR A 263 -143.06 -22.89 49.91
N LYS A 264 -142.70 -22.44 51.12
CA LYS A 264 -143.63 -22.32 52.25
C LYS A 264 -144.77 -21.34 51.96
N ILE A 265 -144.47 -20.16 51.43
CA ILE A 265 -145.50 -19.18 51.01
C ILE A 265 -146.41 -19.76 49.92
N ARG A 266 -145.85 -20.51 48.96
CA ARG A 266 -146.63 -21.18 47.90
C ARG A 266 -147.58 -22.23 48.48
N GLU A 267 -147.13 -23.04 49.45
CA GLU A 267 -148.00 -24.02 50.12
C GLU A 267 -149.06 -23.33 50.99
N GLU A 268 -148.73 -22.24 51.69
CA GLU A 268 -149.68 -21.41 52.45
C GLU A 268 -150.73 -20.75 51.53
N ALA A 269 -150.33 -20.28 50.35
CA ALA A 269 -151.25 -19.76 49.33
C ALA A 269 -152.15 -20.86 48.75
N ARG A 270 -151.62 -22.07 48.51
CA ARG A 270 -152.41 -23.23 48.10
C ARG A 270 -153.41 -23.65 49.18
N ALA A 271 -153.03 -23.60 50.45
CA ALA A 271 -153.93 -23.90 51.56
C ALA A 271 -155.09 -22.89 51.64
N ARG A 272 -154.81 -21.59 51.55
CA ARG A 272 -155.84 -20.53 51.53
C ARG A 272 -156.78 -20.61 50.33
N LEU A 273 -156.30 -21.07 49.16
CA LEU A 273 -157.15 -21.29 47.99
C LEU A 273 -158.07 -22.52 48.15
N ARG A 274 -157.63 -23.58 48.83
CA ARG A 274 -158.51 -24.73 49.14
C ARG A 274 -159.59 -24.36 50.16
N GLU A 275 -159.24 -23.57 51.16
CA GLU A 275 -160.16 -23.10 52.20
C GLU A 275 -161.24 -22.17 51.63
N ALA A 276 -160.91 -21.37 50.60
CA ALA A 276 -161.90 -20.55 49.88
C ALA A 276 -162.84 -21.37 48.97
N ASP A 277 -162.38 -22.51 48.43
CA ASP A 277 -163.18 -23.40 47.58
C ASP A 277 -164.18 -24.24 48.40
N GLU A 278 -163.80 -24.67 49.62
CA GLU A 278 -164.69 -25.39 50.54
C GLU A 278 -165.84 -24.52 51.08
N VAL A 279 -165.61 -23.22 51.29
CA VAL A 279 -166.65 -22.27 51.75
C VAL A 279 -167.67 -21.98 50.66
N LEU A 280 -167.27 -22.05 49.38
CA LEU A 280 -168.18 -21.82 48.25
C LEU A 280 -169.07 -23.04 47.95
N GLN A 281 -168.59 -24.27 48.15
CA GLN A 281 -169.43 -25.46 48.00
C GLN A 281 -170.46 -25.67 49.12
N GLN A 282 -170.22 -25.15 50.34
CA GLN A 282 -171.18 -25.29 51.45
C GLN A 282 -172.37 -24.31 51.39
N GLY A 283 -172.30 -23.25 50.58
CA GLY A 283 -173.39 -22.29 50.40
C GLY A 283 -174.45 -22.70 49.36
N GLU A 284 -174.18 -23.69 48.50
CA GLU A 284 -174.99 -23.98 47.32
C GLU A 284 -176.15 -24.98 47.57
N SER A 285 -176.20 -25.67 48.73
CA SER A 285 -177.20 -26.74 48.98
C SER A 285 -178.37 -26.40 49.91
N ALA A 286 -178.55 -25.13 50.29
CA ALA A 286 -179.69 -24.71 51.10
C ALA A 286 -180.25 -23.35 50.66
N LEU A 287 -181.25 -23.35 49.76
CA LEU A 287 -182.53 -22.61 49.88
C LEU A 287 -183.25 -22.46 48.51
N HIS A 288 -184.53 -22.81 48.51
CA HIS A 288 -185.56 -22.62 47.47
C HIS A 288 -186.57 -21.54 47.97
N PRO A 289 -187.45 -20.95 47.14
CA PRO A 289 -187.48 -19.52 46.79
C PRO A 289 -188.70 -18.73 47.33
N VAL A 290 -188.78 -17.40 47.05
CA VAL A 290 -189.96 -16.61 46.56
C VAL A 290 -189.93 -15.11 47.02
N GLN A 291 -190.26 -14.22 46.06
CA GLN A 291 -190.71 -12.80 46.14
C GLN A 291 -189.77 -11.77 46.80
N GLU A 292 -189.56 -10.56 46.31
CA GLU A 292 -189.99 -9.79 45.14
C GLU A 292 -189.07 -8.55 45.14
N GLU A 293 -188.89 -7.94 43.97
CA GLU A 293 -188.36 -6.58 43.75
C GLU A 293 -186.84 -6.30 43.77
N ASP A 294 -186.44 -5.68 42.65
CA ASP A 294 -185.43 -4.65 42.48
C ASP A 294 -184.00 -4.97 41.99
N THR A 295 -183.92 -4.95 40.65
CA THR A 295 -183.08 -4.04 39.82
C THR A 295 -181.56 -4.22 39.73
N GLU A 296 -181.09 -4.28 38.47
CA GLU A 296 -179.77 -3.84 37.94
C GLU A 296 -178.53 -4.64 38.45
N LEU A 297 -177.75 -5.42 37.69
CA LEU A 297 -177.21 -5.31 36.33
C LEU A 297 -176.85 -6.71 35.80
N ALA A 298 -177.27 -7.02 34.56
CA ALA A 298 -177.20 -8.35 33.98
C ALA A 298 -175.97 -8.57 33.06
N LYS A 299 -175.34 -9.73 33.27
CA LYS A 299 -174.92 -10.74 32.28
C LYS A 299 -173.81 -10.34 31.29
N ALA A 300 -172.58 -10.85 31.40
CA ALA A 300 -172.18 -12.25 31.27
C ALA A 300 -172.80 -12.92 30.03
N GLN A 301 -171.99 -13.14 28.98
CA GLN A 301 -172.10 -14.25 28.03
C GLN A 301 -170.97 -14.21 26.96
N PRO A 302 -170.71 -15.30 26.22
CA PRO A 302 -169.81 -16.38 26.65
C PRO A 302 -168.80 -16.75 25.53
N GLY A 303 -168.02 -17.81 25.72
CA GLY A 303 -167.62 -18.66 24.59
C GLY A 303 -166.13 -18.98 24.44
N SER A 304 -165.82 -20.25 24.74
CA SER A 304 -164.59 -21.04 24.53
C SER A 304 -163.40 -20.80 25.46
#